data_AF-A0A2V8GP66-F1
#
_entry.id   AF-A0A2V8GP66-F1
#
_cell.length_a   1.000
_cell.length_b   1.000
_cell.length_c   1.000
_cell.angle_alpha   90.00
_cell.angle_beta   90.00
_cell.angle_gamma   90.00
#
_symmetry.space_group_name_H-M   'P 1'
#
loop_
_entity.id
_entity.type
_entity.pdbx_description
1 polymer ?
#
loop_
_entity_poly.entity_id
_entity_poly.type
_entity_poly.pdbx_seq_one_letter_code
_entity_poly.pdbx_strand_id
1 'polypeptide(L)' 'VADRLTSFAVAGGRLVLSGFMDQDEGDVIAAFAGCSVEHRAQEDEWVCTTLHRSR' A
#
# COMPACT_ATOMS: atom_id res chain seq x y z
N VAL A 1 -12.30 -3.10 3.04
CA VAL A 1 -11.44 -4.07 2.32
C VAL A 1 -9.99 -3.96 2.77
N ALA A 2 -9.41 -2.75 2.80
CA ALA A 2 -8.05 -2.51 3.24
C ALA A 2 -7.72 -3.10 4.64
N ASP A 3 -8.54 -2.85 5.67
CA ASP A 3 -8.33 -3.44 7.02
C ASP A 3 -8.18 -4.97 7.01
N ARG A 4 -8.98 -5.64 6.17
CA ARG A 4 -8.93 -7.10 6.02
C ARG A 4 -7.63 -7.52 5.33
N LEU A 5 -7.18 -6.79 4.32
CA LEU A 5 -5.88 -7.05 3.67
C LEU A 5 -4.72 -6.80 4.63
N THR A 6 -4.74 -5.70 5.39
CA THR A 6 -3.75 -5.39 6.42
C THR A 6 -3.65 -6.49 7.48
N SER A 7 -4.78 -7.12 7.84
CA SER A 7 -4.80 -8.22 8.81
C SER A 7 -4.02 -9.47 8.38
N PHE A 8 -3.77 -9.65 7.08
CA PHE A 8 -2.95 -10.76 6.58
C PHE A 8 -1.44 -10.51 6.72
N ALA A 9 -1.00 -9.27 6.89
CA ALA A 9 0.38 -8.95 7.20
C ALA A 9 0.58 -8.99 8.72
N VAL A 10 1.61 -9.69 9.19
CA VAL A 10 2.04 -9.62 10.60
C VAL A 10 2.53 -8.21 10.95
N ALA A 11 2.65 -7.90 12.25
CA ALA A 11 3.32 -6.69 12.70
C ALA A 11 4.75 -6.62 12.13
N GLY A 12 5.14 -5.47 11.54
CA GLY A 12 6.41 -5.31 10.81
C GLY A 12 6.44 -5.97 9.42
N GLY A 13 5.33 -6.59 9.00
CA GLY A 13 5.18 -7.19 7.68
C GLY A 13 5.01 -6.15 6.56
N ARG A 14 5.14 -6.61 5.32
CA ARG A 14 4.99 -5.79 4.11
C ARG A 14 3.76 -6.22 3.32
N LEU A 15 3.08 -5.23 2.75
CA LEU A 15 2.07 -5.44 1.72
C LEU A 15 2.58 -4.81 0.43
N VAL A 16 2.51 -5.54 -0.68
CA VAL A 16 2.79 -5.00 -2.02
C VAL A 16 1.45 -4.80 -2.71
N LEU A 17 1.14 -3.54 -3.01
CA LEU A 17 -0.07 -3.14 -3.73
C LEU A 17 0.35 -2.63 -5.10
N SER A 18 -0.29 -3.13 -6.15
CA SER A 18 -0.01 -2.72 -7.53
C SER A 18 -1.30 -2.77 -8.35
N GLY A 19 -1.26 -2.21 -9.56
CA GLY A 19 -2.39 -2.21 -10.48
C GLY A 19 -3.37 -1.07 -10.25
N PHE A 20 -2.90 0.05 -9.69
CA PHE A 20 -3.66 1.30 -9.61
C PHE A 20 -2.90 2.43 -10.31
N MET A 21 -3.61 3.47 -10.72
CA MET A 21 -3.01 4.60 -11.42
C MET A 21 -2.46 5.65 -10.44
N ASP A 22 -1.54 6.48 -10.90
CA ASP A 22 -0.92 7.58 -10.14
C ASP A 22 -1.96 8.48 -9.42
N GLN A 23 -3.04 8.81 -10.12
CA GLN A 23 -4.15 9.61 -9.59
C GLN A 23 -4.90 8.94 -8.43
N ASP A 24 -4.87 7.60 -8.34
CA ASP A 24 -5.55 6.82 -7.30
C ASP A 24 -4.66 6.62 -6.06
N GLU A 25 -3.36 6.90 -6.15
CA GLU A 25 -2.38 6.57 -5.11
C GLU A 25 -2.75 7.15 -3.74
N GLY A 26 -3.19 8.41 -3.70
CA GLY A 26 -3.57 9.08 -2.47
C GLY A 26 -4.70 8.35 -1.75
N ASP A 27 -5.75 7.97 -2.49
CA ASP A 27 -6.91 7.26 -1.95
C ASP A 27 -6.55 5.83 -1.53
N VAL A 28 -5.70 5.15 -2.31
CA VAL A 28 -5.19 3.81 -1.99
C VAL A 28 -4.40 3.86 -0.69
N ILE A 29 -3.41 4.75 -0.54
CA ILE A 29 -2.59 4.84 0.68
C ILE A 29 -3.46 5.21 1.89
N ALA A 30 -4.40 6.15 1.72
CA ALA A 30 -5.31 6.57 2.79
C ALA A 30 -6.16 5.40 3.32
N ALA A 31 -6.53 4.45 2.46
CA ALA A 31 -7.29 3.27 2.86
C ALA A 31 -6.51 2.32 3.79
N PHE A 32 -5.17 2.33 3.77
CA PHE A 32 -4.31 1.49 4.62
C PHE A 32 -3.76 2.26 5.84
N ALA A 33 -4.65 2.97 6.54
CA ALA A 33 -4.34 3.68 7.77
C ALA A 33 -3.62 2.75 8.79
N GLY A 34 -2.42 3.13 9.24
CA GLY A 34 -1.57 2.33 10.13
C GLY A 34 -0.36 1.67 9.46
N CYS A 35 -0.32 1.67 8.12
CA CYS A 35 0.87 1.35 7.36
C CYS A 35 1.62 2.63 6.94
N SER A 36 2.92 2.51 6.72
CA SER A 36 3.76 3.55 6.11
C SER A 36 4.25 3.09 4.74
N VAL A 37 4.28 3.98 3.75
CA VAL A 37 4.92 3.66 2.47
C VAL A 37 6.42 3.45 2.70
N GLU A 38 6.91 2.26 2.36
CA GLU A 38 8.32 1.89 2.41
C GLU A 38 8.99 2.06 1.05
N HIS A 39 8.28 1.66 -0.01
CA HIS A 39 8.77 1.77 -1.38
C HIS A 39 7.64 2.16 -2.33
N ARG A 40 8.00 2.88 -3.39
CA ARG A 40 7.12 3.27 -4.49
C ARG A 40 7.86 3.07 -5.81
N ALA A 41 7.21 2.36 -6.73
CA ALA A 41 7.64 2.21 -8.11
C ALA A 41 6.51 2.65 -9.03
N GLN A 42 6.87 3.19 -10.19
CA GLN A 42 5.92 3.64 -11.20
C GLN A 42 6.44 3.27 -12.60
N GLU A 43 5.54 2.79 -13.44
CA GLU A 43 5.77 2.51 -14.86
C GLU A 43 4.62 3.14 -15.65
N ASP A 44 4.93 4.14 -16.47
CA ASP A 44 3.96 5.05 -17.09
C ASP A 44 2.98 5.64 -16.04
N GLU A 45 1.69 5.34 -16.16
CA GLU A 45 0.65 5.79 -15.24
C GLU A 45 0.38 4.80 -14.09
N TRP A 46 1.01 3.63 -14.11
CA TRP A 46 0.75 2.55 -13.15
C TRP A 46 1.70 2.62 -11.96
N VAL A 47 1.14 2.48 -10.76
CA VAL A 47 1.87 2.55 -9.50
C VAL A 47 1.89 1.20 -8.78
N CYS A 48 3.02 0.92 -8.15
CA CYS A 48 3.22 -0.17 -7.20
C CYS A 48 3.81 0.41 -5.91
N THR A 49 3.16 0.17 -4.77
CA THR A 49 3.63 0.62 -3.45
C THR A 49 3.84 -0.57 -2.52
N THR A 50 4.98 -0.59 -1.85
CA THR A 50 5.22 -1.43 -0.68
C THR A 50 4.85 -0.65 0.57
N LEU A 51 3.89 -1.17 1.33
CA LEU A 51 3.49 -0.65 2.62
C LEU A 51 4.11 -1.49 3.74
N HIS A 52 4.68 -0.85 4.74
CA HIS A 52 5.17 -1.47 5.97
C HIS A 52 4.17 -1.28 7.10
N ARG A 53 3.74 -2.38 7.72
CA ARG A 53 2.79 -2.37 8.82
C ARG A 53 3.52 -2.03 10.12
N SER A 54 3.33 -0.81 10.60
CA SER A 54 4.12 -0.26 11.71
C SER A 54 3.79 -0.86 13.10
N ARG A 55 2.62 -1.50 13.28
CA ARG A 55 2.21 -2.28 14.47
C ARG A 55 1.18 -3.36 14.15
#